data_AF-A0A1E4UXM1-F1
#
_entry.id   AF-A0A1E4UXM1-F1
#
_cell.length_a   1.000
_cell.length_b   1.000
_cell.length_c   1.000
_cell.angle_alpha   90.00
_cell.angle_beta   90.00
_cell.angle_gamma   90.00
#
_symmetry.space_group_name_H-M   'P 1'
#
loop_
_entity.id
_entity.type
_entity.pdbx_description
1 polymer ?
#
loop_
_entity_poly.entity_id
_entity_poly.type
_entity_poly.pdbx_seq_one_letter_code
_entity_poly.pdbx_strand_id
1 'polypeptide(L)' 'MPFASIHDPDGKPVGAPILALMKTRDQGGYDYRWKNPVTGKVEDKYALLRKAGDFLVAVGYYKKTE' A
#
# COMPACT_ATOMS: atom_id res chain seq x y z
N MET A 1 -16.21 1.19 -0.48
CA MET A 1 -15.58 0.55 0.69
C MET A 1 -14.57 1.53 1.28
N PRO A 2 -14.49 1.68 2.61
CA PRO A 2 -13.50 2.56 3.23
C PRO A 2 -12.09 2.03 2.99
N PHE A 3 -11.10 2.92 2.83
CA PHE A 3 -9.71 2.51 2.65
C PHE A 3 -9.25 1.55 3.75
N ALA A 4 -9.67 1.78 5.00
CA ALA A 4 -9.34 0.96 6.16
C ALA A 4 -9.72 -0.53 6.02
N SER A 5 -10.71 -0.88 5.19
CA SER A 5 -11.15 -2.26 4.99
C SER A 5 -10.46 -2.97 3.82
N ILE A 6 -9.52 -2.32 3.14
CA ILE A 6 -8.81 -2.92 1.99
C ILE A 6 -7.83 -3.97 2.49
N HIS A 7 -7.93 -5.15 1.89
CA HIS A 7 -6.98 -6.24 2.01
C HIS A 7 -6.36 -6.52 0.64
N ASP A 8 -5.16 -7.06 0.63
CA ASP A 8 -4.56 -7.58 -0.58
C ASP A 8 -5.20 -8.93 -0.99
N PRO A 9 -4.88 -9.46 -2.19
CA PRO A 9 -5.45 -10.72 -2.66
C PRO A 9 -5.17 -11.92 -1.75
N ASP A 10 -4.14 -11.86 -0.91
CA ASP A 10 -3.77 -12.92 0.04
C ASP A 10 -4.42 -12.69 1.42
N GLY A 11 -5.26 -11.66 1.57
CA GLY A 11 -5.97 -11.32 2.80
C GLY A 11 -5.17 -10.47 3.79
N LYS A 12 -3.99 -9.97 3.43
CA LYS A 12 -3.21 -9.08 4.30
C LYS A 12 -3.88 -7.69 4.34
N PRO A 13 -4.10 -7.10 5.52
CA PRO A 13 -4.69 -5.76 5.60
C PRO A 13 -3.72 -4.72 5.03
N VAL A 14 -4.23 -3.83 4.17
CA VAL A 14 -3.43 -2.76 3.55
C VAL A 14 -3.78 -1.43 4.19
N GLY A 15 -5.08 -1.08 4.24
CA GLY A 15 -5.48 0.27 4.63
C GLY A 15 -5.32 0.57 6.12
N ALA A 16 -5.81 -0.32 6.99
CA ALA A 16 -5.71 -0.16 8.44
C ALA A 16 -4.25 0.05 8.95
N PRO A 17 -3.25 -0.77 8.57
CA PRO A 17 -1.87 -0.56 9.02
C PRO A 17 -1.24 0.70 8.43
N ILE A 18 -1.55 1.06 7.19
CA ILE A 18 -1.09 2.32 6.58
C ILE A 18 -1.64 3.52 7.37
N LEU A 19 -2.93 3.53 7.70
CA LEU A 19 -3.54 4.59 8.49
C LEU A 19 -2.92 4.65 9.89
N ALA A 20 -2.68 3.50 10.53
CA ALA A 20 -2.01 3.44 11.83
C ALA A 20 -0.59 4.02 11.77
N LEU A 21 0.18 3.69 10.74
CA LEU A 21 1.53 4.24 10.52
C LEU A 21 1.51 5.75 10.33
N MET A 22 0.51 6.28 9.60
CA MET A 22 0.38 7.71 9.35
C MET A 22 -0.16 8.49 10.55
N LYS A 23 -0.71 7.85 11.59
CA LYS A 23 -1.09 8.60 12.81
C LYS A 23 0.11 9.25 13.50
N THR A 24 1.29 8.64 13.40
CA THR A 24 2.50 9.08 14.12
C THR A 24 3.62 9.58 13.20
N ARG A 25 3.46 9.44 11.87
CA ARG A 25 4.48 9.81 10.88
C ARG A 25 3.85 10.53 9.69
N ASP A 26 4.61 11.42 9.06
CA ASP A 26 4.16 12.12 7.84
C ASP A 26 4.60 11.42 6.56
N GLN A 27 5.49 10.44 6.67
CA GLN A 27 5.94 9.59 5.57
C GLN A 27 6.27 8.18 6.05
N GLY A 28 6.23 7.22 5.14
CA GLY A 28 6.53 5.83 5.46
C GLY A 28 6.57 4.93 4.23
N GLY A 29 6.80 3.65 4.48
CA GLY A 29 6.78 2.59 3.49
C GLY A 29 5.91 1.43 3.95
N TYR A 30 5.27 0.73 3.02
CA TYR A 30 4.49 -0.45 3.33
C TYR A 30 4.58 -1.49 2.21
N ASP A 31 4.88 -2.73 2.59
CA ASP A 31 4.95 -3.88 1.70
C ASP A 31 3.65 -4.67 1.71
N TYR A 32 3.13 -4.99 0.53
CA TYR A 32 1.96 -5.85 0.33
C TYR A 32 2.00 -6.45 -1.07
N ARG A 33 1.11 -7.41 -1.36
CA ARG A 33 1.00 -7.95 -2.72
C ARG A 33 -0.14 -7.29 -3.45
N TRP A 34 -0.03 -7.07 -4.76
CA TRP A 34 -1.14 -6.47 -5.50
C TRP A 34 -1.16 -6.96 -6.94
N LYS A 35 -2.34 -6.91 -7.56
CA LYS A 35 -2.43 -7.19 -9.00
C LYS A 35 -1.63 -6.13 -9.76
N ASN A 36 -0.63 -6.57 -10.52
CA ASN A 36 0.08 -5.70 -11.45
C ASN A 36 -0.80 -5.50 -12.70
N PRO A 37 -1.15 -4.25 -13.05
CA PRO A 37 -1.99 -3.99 -14.22
C PRO A 37 -1.31 -4.35 -15.55
N VAL A 38 0.03 -4.44 -15.58
CA VAL A 38 0.80 -4.78 -16.78
C VAL A 38 0.87 -6.29 -16.98
N THR A 39 1.19 -7.06 -15.94
CA THR A 39 1.35 -8.53 -16.05
C THR A 39 0.07 -9.30 -15.73
N GLY A 40 -0.90 -8.67 -15.06
CA GLY A 40 -2.12 -9.29 -14.57
C GLY A 40 -1.92 -10.19 -13.34
N LYS A 41 -0.69 -10.38 -12.87
CA LYS A 41 -0.33 -11.27 -11.76
C LYS A 41 -0.35 -10.56 -10.42
N VAL A 42 -0.52 -11.32 -9.33
CA VAL A 42 -0.37 -10.81 -7.96
C VAL A 42 1.11 -10.85 -7.60
N GLU A 43 1.71 -9.68 -7.45
CA GLU A 43 3.16 -9.48 -7.31
C GLU A 43 3.46 -8.63 -6.06
N ASP A 44 4.66 -8.81 -5.50
CA ASP A 44 5.12 -8.00 -4.37
C ASP A 44 5.24 -6.53 -4.77
N LYS A 45 4.71 -5.64 -3.93
CA LYS A 45 4.69 -4.21 -4.15
C LYS A 45 5.17 -3.48 -2.90
N TYR A 46 6.05 -2.51 -3.10
CA TYR A 46 6.42 -1.54 -2.08
C TYR A 46 5.71 -0.22 -2.36
N ALA A 47 4.99 0.30 -1.36
CA ALA A 47 4.38 1.63 -1.42
C ALA A 47 5.10 2.63 -0.50
N LEU A 48 5.44 3.77 -1.07
CA LEU A 48 5.86 4.99 -0.40
C LEU A 48 4.61 5.81 -0.05
N LEU A 49 4.55 6.27 1.18
CA LEU A 49 3.41 6.96 1.78
C LEU A 49 3.83 8.36 2.20
N ARG A 50 2.99 9.35 1.95
CA ARG A 50 3.20 10.73 2.41
C ARG A 50 1.87 11.44 2.69
N LYS A 51 1.77 12.14 3.82
CA LYS A 51 0.68 13.07 4.08
C LYS A 51 0.82 14.35 3.27
N ALA A 52 -0.29 14.84 2.73
CA ALA A 52 -0.38 16.09 1.99
C ALA A 52 -1.66 16.81 2.45
N GLY A 53 -1.53 17.64 3.50
CA GLY A 53 -2.68 18.25 4.17
C GLY A 53 -3.60 17.16 4.73
N ASP A 54 -4.87 17.18 4.33
CA ASP A 54 -5.89 16.19 4.74
C ASP A 54 -5.82 14.88 3.94
N PHE A 55 -4.90 14.78 2.97
CA PHE A 55 -4.77 13.61 2.11
C PHE A 55 -3.58 12.72 2.48
N LEU A 56 -3.71 11.44 2.17
CA LEU A 56 -2.61 10.49 2.14
C LEU A 56 -2.33 10.11 0.68
N VAL A 57 -1.13 10.40 0.20
CA VAL A 57 -0.67 10.00 -1.12
C VAL A 57 0.17 8.74 -1.00
N ALA A 58 -0.15 7.73 -1.80
CA ALA A 58 0.58 6.48 -1.88
C ALA A 58 1.03 6.21 -3.32
N VAL A 59 2.33 6.05 -3.53
CA VAL A 59 2.93 5.66 -4.81
C VAL A 59 3.80 4.44 -4.59
N GLY A 60 4.00 3.59 -5.58
CA GLY A 60 4.76 2.37 -5.36
C GLY A 60 5.21 1.67 -6.63
N TYR A 61 6.10 0.71 -6.46
CA TYR A 61 6.65 -0.12 -7.52
C TYR A 61 6.49 -1.60 -7.19
N TYR A 62 6.30 -2.41 -8.23
CA TYR A 62 6.33 -3.86 -8.13
C TYR A 62 7.78 -4.32 -8.06
N LYS A 63 8.09 -5.22 -7.13
CA LYS A 63 9.44 -5.76 -6.96
C LYS A 63 9.71 -6.77 -8.07
N LYS A 64 10.92 -6.73 -8.63
CA LYS A 64 11.39 -7.82 -9.48
C LYS A 64 11.53 -9.07 -8.63
N THR A 65 10.96 -10.18 -9.08
CA THR A 65 11.36 -11.51 -8.62
C THR A 65 12.73 -11.76 -9.26
N GLU A 66 13.76 -12.01 -8.44
CA GLU A 66 15.03 -12.55 -8.93
C GLU A 66 14.86 -13.96 -9.50
#